data_AF-A0A8J7AGK4-F1
#
_entry.id   AF-A0A8J7AGK4-F1
#
_cell.length_a   1.000
_cell.length_b   1.000
_cell.length_c   1.000
_cell.angle_alpha   90.00
_cell.angle_beta   90.00
_cell.angle_gamma   90.00
#
_symmetry.space_group_name_H-M   'P 1'
#
loop_
_entity.id
_entity.type
_entity.pdbx_description
1 polymer ?
#
loop_
_entity_poly.entity_id
_entity_poly.type
_entity_poly.pdbx_seq_one_letter_code
_entity_poly.pdbx_strand_id
1 'polypeptide(L)'
;MADSIAQHYHQRTKYDPQTIANKGRQLDWSKQPVPYKDYKLGFPVDLKPYLEKSPAAPAERLWWQRLSRLLVNSYGLTAKVMTMTAEPLYLRAAPSAGGLYPAEIYLISRGTSLLPAGLYNYQVRTHTLLRFWDDYPWQALQEGCFWHPSLENTQLALVISAVFYRSVWRYEDRAYRRIFLDTGHLLGNLELAGSLCDYRPHLIGGFADDAVNQLLYLDRDQEGVIAIAALADQLQVAQNLPLAPTVLPAPVQTQFPKLADGELLPYFHQVTQIAPDDRPPPRYPISPADDPAEPIDKYDLPFCLKISTQSSSIPWGEGLAELEQTLLTRRSTRRYTGDPLTQAELLALLDFTYHPEHLSEQGFDAQPDYFDLSLIQTFIAVSGVDSLEPGCYHYAPQAEELRQIRFKQFRQELHFLCLGQELGRDAGAVVFHTANLAQAVERYGDRAYRYLHMDAGHLGQRLNLAAVRLGLGVSGIAGFFDDQVNEVLGIPEDEAVLYITTLGKPWKSGS
;
A
#
# COMPACT_ATOMS: atom_id res chain seq x y z
N MET A 1 -19.74 20.36 13.85
CA MET A 1 -19.53 19.18 14.71
C MET A 1 -18.11 19.23 15.24
N ALA A 2 -17.81 18.62 16.39
CA ALA A 2 -16.43 18.51 16.84
C ALA A 2 -15.67 17.54 15.91
N ASP A 3 -14.44 17.90 15.53
CA ASP A 3 -13.59 17.04 14.70
C ASP A 3 -13.29 15.72 15.42
N SER A 4 -13.26 14.62 14.67
CA SER A 4 -12.81 13.33 15.20
C SER A 4 -11.30 13.29 15.44
N ILE A 5 -10.81 12.28 16.17
CA ILE A 5 -9.37 12.11 16.38
C ILE A 5 -8.62 11.87 15.07
N ALA A 6 -9.21 11.23 14.05
CA ALA A 6 -8.57 11.08 12.73
C ALA A 6 -8.41 12.42 12.00
N GLN A 7 -9.43 13.28 12.04
CA GLN A 7 -9.33 14.64 11.49
C GLN A 7 -8.29 15.47 12.26
N HIS A 8 -8.29 15.38 13.59
CA HIS A 8 -7.29 16.03 14.44
C HIS A 8 -5.87 15.52 14.17
N TYR A 9 -5.70 14.21 14.05
CA TYR A 9 -4.45 13.54 13.74
C TYR A 9 -3.93 14.02 12.38
N HIS A 10 -4.79 14.06 11.38
CA HIS A 10 -4.46 14.58 10.07
C HIS A 10 -3.95 16.03 10.20
N GLN A 11 -4.71 16.91 10.82
CA GLN A 11 -4.33 18.32 10.97
C GLN A 11 -2.97 18.51 11.67
N ARG A 12 -2.70 17.78 12.75
CA ARG A 12 -1.42 17.88 13.48
C ARG A 12 -0.21 17.36 12.71
N THR A 13 -0.43 16.45 11.76
CA THR A 13 0.64 15.78 11.02
C THR A 13 0.93 16.39 9.65
N LYS A 14 0.23 17.47 9.28
CA LYS A 14 0.52 18.26 8.06
C LYS A 14 1.93 18.88 8.10
N TYR A 15 2.47 19.21 6.93
CA TYR A 15 3.53 20.21 6.84
C TYR A 15 2.93 21.58 6.54
N ASP A 16 3.45 22.59 7.21
CA ASP A 16 3.06 23.99 7.03
C ASP A 16 4.32 24.79 6.67
N PRO A 17 4.31 25.53 5.54
CA PRO A 17 5.44 26.37 5.12
C PRO A 17 5.95 27.33 6.20
N GLN A 18 5.06 27.84 7.06
CA GLN A 18 5.39 28.80 8.12
C GLN A 18 6.10 28.14 9.30
N THR A 19 5.89 26.84 9.53
CA THR A 19 6.41 26.15 10.73
C THR A 19 7.48 25.10 10.43
N ILE A 20 7.64 24.65 9.18
CA ILE A 20 8.57 23.58 8.82
C ILE A 20 10.02 23.88 9.22
N ALA A 21 10.47 25.13 9.09
CA ALA A 21 11.82 25.56 9.47
C ALA A 21 12.08 25.39 10.99
N ASN A 22 11.03 25.52 11.82
CA ASN A 22 11.13 25.42 13.27
C ASN A 22 11.03 23.98 13.78
N LYS A 23 10.63 23.03 12.93
CA LYS A 23 10.46 21.61 13.26
C LYS A 23 11.68 20.74 12.91
N GLY A 24 12.78 21.35 12.46
CA GLY A 24 14.02 20.63 12.14
C GLY A 24 14.72 20.10 13.40
N ARG A 25 14.52 18.82 13.71
CA ARG A 25 15.24 18.13 14.79
C ARG A 25 16.36 17.27 14.20
N GLN A 26 17.53 17.27 14.84
CA GLN A 26 18.60 16.35 14.44
C GLN A 26 18.22 14.91 14.78
N LEU A 27 18.40 14.00 13.83
CA LEU A 27 18.16 12.57 14.04
C LEU A 27 19.23 12.01 14.99
N ASP A 28 18.78 11.25 15.98
CA ASP A 28 19.68 10.47 16.85
C ASP A 28 20.05 9.16 16.13
N TRP A 29 21.14 9.21 15.36
CA TRP A 29 21.65 8.05 14.61
C TRP A 29 22.08 6.88 15.48
N SER A 30 22.37 7.11 16.78
CA SER A 30 22.70 6.03 17.71
C SER A 30 21.49 5.13 18.02
N LYS A 31 20.28 5.63 17.75
CA LYS A 31 19.01 4.92 17.95
C LYS A 31 18.33 4.54 16.65
N GLN A 32 19.05 4.58 15.52
CA GLN A 32 18.49 4.14 14.24
C GLN A 32 18.07 2.66 14.37
N PRO A 33 16.81 2.32 14.09
CA PRO A 33 16.33 0.96 14.28
C PRO A 33 16.85 0.04 13.19
N VAL A 34 17.22 -1.18 13.58
CA VAL A 34 17.51 -2.26 12.64
C VAL A 34 16.17 -2.80 12.11
N PRO A 35 15.91 -2.77 10.80
CA PRO A 35 14.60 -3.08 10.24
C PRO A 35 14.34 -4.59 10.10
N TYR A 36 14.81 -5.39 11.06
CA TYR A 36 14.64 -6.85 11.09
C TYR A 36 14.34 -7.30 12.51
N LYS A 37 13.45 -8.28 12.68
CA LYS A 37 13.24 -8.95 13.97
C LYS A 37 14.19 -10.13 14.13
N ASP A 38 14.79 -10.24 15.30
CA ASP A 38 15.60 -11.37 15.70
C ASP A 38 14.80 -12.31 16.60
N TYR A 39 14.95 -13.60 16.38
CA TYR A 39 14.32 -14.64 17.20
C TYR A 39 15.41 -15.58 17.70
N LYS A 40 15.42 -15.83 19.01
CA LYS A 40 16.39 -16.73 19.65
C LYS A 40 16.00 -18.20 19.54
N LEU A 41 14.71 -18.47 19.32
CA LEU A 41 14.12 -19.79 19.25
C LEU A 41 13.23 -19.88 18.01
N GLY A 42 13.18 -21.05 17.39
CA GLY A 42 12.32 -21.34 16.27
C GLY A 42 12.93 -22.33 15.28
N PHE A 43 12.11 -22.85 14.38
CA PHE A 43 12.52 -23.77 13.34
C PHE A 43 12.57 -23.03 12.00
N PRO A 44 13.77 -22.83 11.41
CA PRO A 44 13.88 -22.14 10.12
C PRO A 44 13.50 -23.08 8.96
N VAL A 45 12.70 -22.56 8.04
CA VAL A 45 12.40 -23.17 6.74
C VAL A 45 13.04 -22.32 5.65
N ASP A 46 14.15 -22.80 5.10
CA ASP A 46 14.88 -22.08 4.06
C ASP A 46 14.09 -22.06 2.74
N LEU A 47 13.75 -20.86 2.26
CA LEU A 47 12.97 -20.69 1.03
C LEU A 47 13.84 -20.53 -0.22
N LYS A 48 15.15 -20.28 -0.06
CA LYS A 48 16.08 -20.04 -1.19
C LYS A 48 16.17 -21.20 -2.19
N PRO A 49 16.20 -22.49 -1.78
CA PRO A 49 16.25 -23.61 -2.72
C PRO A 49 15.04 -23.69 -3.66
N TYR A 50 13.96 -22.95 -3.37
CA TYR A 50 12.72 -22.93 -4.15
C TYR A 50 12.60 -21.67 -5.03
N LEU A 51 13.63 -20.83 -5.13
CA LEU A 51 13.68 -19.75 -6.12
C LEU A 51 14.14 -20.23 -7.51
N GLU A 52 14.82 -21.38 -7.56
CA GLU A 52 15.29 -21.96 -8.82
C GLU A 52 14.14 -22.62 -9.57
N LYS A 53 13.98 -22.25 -10.85
CA LYS A 53 13.04 -22.90 -11.76
C LYS A 53 13.47 -24.35 -11.98
N SER A 54 12.53 -25.28 -11.88
CA SER A 54 12.75 -26.70 -12.12
C SER A 54 11.59 -27.26 -12.95
N PRO A 55 11.74 -27.35 -14.28
CA PRO A 55 10.72 -27.96 -15.13
C PRO A 55 10.62 -29.45 -14.75
N ALA A 56 9.43 -29.91 -14.35
CA ALA A 56 9.13 -31.23 -13.78
C ALA A 56 9.44 -31.44 -12.28
N ALA A 57 9.43 -30.38 -11.47
CA ALA A 57 9.44 -30.52 -10.01
C ALA A 57 8.20 -31.27 -9.48
N PRO A 58 8.34 -32.09 -8.41
CA PRO A 58 7.19 -32.72 -7.76
C PRO A 58 6.25 -31.66 -7.16
N ALA A 59 4.96 -32.01 -6.99
CA ALA A 59 3.92 -31.09 -6.52
C ALA A 59 4.28 -30.37 -5.20
N GLU A 60 4.91 -31.08 -4.26
CA GLU A 60 5.43 -30.49 -3.01
C GLU A 60 6.45 -29.38 -3.27
N ARG A 61 7.41 -29.61 -4.17
CA ARG A 61 8.42 -28.59 -4.51
C ARG A 61 7.78 -27.41 -5.24
N LEU A 62 6.83 -27.66 -6.13
CA LEU A 62 6.08 -26.59 -6.82
C LEU A 62 5.32 -25.70 -5.83
N TRP A 63 4.70 -26.30 -4.80
CA TRP A 63 4.02 -25.55 -3.74
C TRP A 63 4.97 -24.62 -2.97
N TRP A 64 6.15 -25.13 -2.59
CA TRP A 64 7.19 -24.31 -1.95
C TRP A 64 7.76 -23.23 -2.88
N GLN A 65 7.90 -23.52 -4.18
CA GLN A 65 8.32 -22.53 -5.18
C GLN A 65 7.32 -21.37 -5.27
N ARG A 66 6.01 -21.66 -5.27
CA ARG A 66 4.95 -20.64 -5.25
C ARG A 66 5.03 -19.77 -4.00
N LEU A 67 5.11 -20.37 -2.80
CA LEU A 67 5.21 -19.62 -1.54
C LEU A 67 6.50 -18.80 -1.44
N SER A 68 7.62 -19.38 -1.86
CA SER A 68 8.93 -18.71 -1.90
C SER A 68 8.91 -17.49 -2.83
N ARG A 69 8.41 -17.66 -4.07
CA ARG A 69 8.26 -16.58 -5.05
C ARG A 69 7.28 -15.50 -4.59
N LEU A 70 6.16 -15.88 -3.97
CA LEU A 70 5.20 -14.93 -3.40
C LEU A 70 5.89 -13.99 -2.39
N LEU A 71 6.63 -14.53 -1.44
CA LEU A 71 7.26 -13.74 -0.36
C LEU A 71 8.44 -12.89 -0.85
N VAL A 72 9.27 -13.38 -1.78
CA VAL A 72 10.39 -12.58 -2.30
C VAL A 72 9.90 -11.42 -3.17
N ASN A 73 8.89 -11.65 -4.02
CA ASN A 73 8.29 -10.61 -4.87
C ASN A 73 7.44 -9.62 -4.06
N SER A 74 6.88 -10.05 -2.92
CA SER A 74 6.17 -9.16 -2.01
C SER A 74 7.11 -8.21 -1.26
N TYR A 75 8.15 -8.77 -0.59
CA TYR A 75 8.94 -8.01 0.39
C TYR A 75 10.42 -8.40 0.51
N GLY A 76 10.92 -9.26 -0.37
CA GLY A 76 12.31 -9.70 -0.38
C GLY A 76 13.32 -8.57 -0.62
N LEU A 77 14.58 -8.81 -0.26
CA LEU A 77 15.68 -7.90 -0.58
C LEU A 77 16.00 -7.96 -2.07
N THR A 78 16.09 -6.80 -2.70
CA THR A 78 16.27 -6.71 -4.15
C THR A 78 17.40 -5.77 -4.58
N ALA A 79 17.94 -4.94 -3.69
CA ALA A 79 19.18 -4.19 -3.94
C ALA A 79 19.92 -3.86 -2.64
N LYS A 80 21.18 -3.46 -2.78
CA LYS A 80 22.05 -3.01 -1.69
C LYS A 80 22.62 -1.64 -2.05
N VAL A 81 22.49 -0.67 -1.16
CA VAL A 81 23.00 0.70 -1.34
C VAL A 81 23.97 0.99 -0.20
N MET A 82 25.16 1.50 -0.53
CA MET A 82 26.10 1.98 0.47
C MET A 82 25.58 3.28 1.07
N THR A 83 25.58 3.37 2.39
CA THR A 83 25.17 4.59 3.09
C THR A 83 26.40 5.39 3.52
N MET A 84 26.18 6.60 4.05
CA MET A 84 27.26 7.38 4.68
C MET A 84 27.72 6.76 6.00
N THR A 85 26.91 5.86 6.58
CA THR A 85 27.32 5.00 7.68
C THR A 85 27.99 3.76 7.10
N ALA A 86 28.92 3.13 7.83
CA ALA A 86 29.64 1.96 7.33
C ALA A 86 28.73 0.74 7.03
N GLU A 87 27.46 0.78 7.47
CA GLU A 87 26.49 -0.28 7.22
C GLU A 87 25.68 -0.03 5.93
N PRO A 88 25.52 -1.07 5.08
CA PRO A 88 24.74 -0.95 3.86
C PRO A 88 23.23 -1.00 4.13
N LEU A 89 22.47 -0.18 3.38
CA LEU A 89 21.02 -0.25 3.34
C LEU A 89 20.59 -1.30 2.31
N TYR A 90 19.78 -2.26 2.73
CA TYR A 90 19.17 -3.23 1.82
C TYR A 90 17.78 -2.77 1.43
N LEU A 91 17.56 -2.60 0.12
CA LEU A 91 16.28 -2.21 -0.44
C LEU A 91 15.40 -3.44 -0.68
N ARG A 92 14.09 -3.26 -0.52
CA ARG A 92 13.08 -4.32 -0.69
C ARG A 92 12.29 -4.20 -2.00
N ALA A 93 11.57 -5.25 -2.35
CA ALA A 93 10.58 -5.23 -3.42
C ALA A 93 9.58 -4.07 -3.24
N ALA A 94 9.03 -3.90 -2.03
CA ALA A 94 8.23 -2.74 -1.66
C ALA A 94 9.11 -1.49 -1.39
N PRO A 95 8.76 -0.30 -1.91
CA PRO A 95 9.34 0.96 -1.44
C PRO A 95 8.95 1.22 0.03
N SER A 96 9.70 2.11 0.68
CA SER A 96 9.40 2.56 2.03
C SER A 96 9.88 3.99 2.23
N ALA A 97 9.07 4.83 2.87
CA ALA A 97 9.43 6.19 3.22
C ALA A 97 10.75 6.21 4.01
N GLY A 98 11.77 6.84 3.44
CA GLY A 98 13.10 6.91 4.05
C GLY A 98 13.86 5.58 4.12
N GLY A 99 13.35 4.50 3.52
CA GLY A 99 13.94 3.16 3.58
C GLY A 99 13.90 2.56 4.99
N LEU A 100 12.82 2.82 5.75
CA LEU A 100 12.72 2.45 7.17
C LEU A 100 12.02 1.12 7.42
N TYR A 101 11.25 0.62 6.44
CA TYR A 101 10.61 -0.70 6.43
C TYR A 101 9.85 -1.03 7.73
N PRO A 102 8.79 -0.26 8.05
CA PRO A 102 8.01 -0.49 9.26
C PRO A 102 7.30 -1.85 9.27
N ALA A 103 6.94 -2.38 8.10
CA ALA A 103 6.17 -3.61 8.00
C ALA A 103 6.97 -4.87 8.36
N GLU A 104 6.32 -5.82 9.03
CA GLU A 104 6.75 -7.21 9.17
C GLU A 104 5.70 -8.13 8.56
N ILE A 105 6.12 -9.25 7.97
CA ILE A 105 5.24 -10.27 7.42
C ILE A 105 5.30 -11.50 8.31
N TYR A 106 4.14 -11.88 8.82
CA TYR A 106 3.91 -13.15 9.48
C TYR A 106 3.10 -14.03 8.56
N LEU A 107 3.33 -15.34 8.65
CA LEU A 107 2.48 -16.35 8.06
C LEU A 107 1.88 -17.18 9.19
N ILE A 108 0.57 -17.30 9.20
CA ILE A 108 -0.18 -18.19 10.09
C ILE A 108 -0.59 -19.39 9.26
N SER A 109 -0.21 -20.58 9.71
CA SER A 109 -0.55 -21.84 9.05
C SER A 109 -1.65 -22.55 9.83
N ARG A 110 -2.70 -23.00 9.12
CA ARG A 110 -3.73 -23.89 9.66
C ARG A 110 -3.20 -25.28 10.01
N GLY A 111 -2.10 -25.68 9.39
CA GLY A 111 -1.55 -27.03 9.44
C GLY A 111 -1.92 -27.84 8.22
N THR A 112 -0.98 -27.97 7.29
CA THR A 112 -1.07 -28.82 6.11
C THR A 112 -0.03 -29.93 6.18
N SER A 113 -0.07 -30.87 5.23
CA SER A 113 0.97 -31.90 5.10
C SER A 113 2.36 -31.33 4.80
N LEU A 114 2.43 -30.14 4.18
CA LEU A 114 3.68 -29.48 3.77
C LEU A 114 4.16 -28.45 4.79
N LEU A 115 3.23 -27.74 5.41
CA LEU A 115 3.53 -26.67 6.36
C LEU A 115 2.78 -26.92 7.68
N PRO A 116 3.48 -27.31 8.76
CA PRO A 116 2.87 -27.51 10.07
C PRO A 116 2.04 -26.31 10.54
N ALA A 117 1.12 -26.55 11.46
CA ALA A 117 0.38 -25.46 12.10
C ALA A 117 1.36 -24.58 12.91
N GLY A 118 1.03 -23.30 13.04
CA GLY A 118 1.77 -22.39 13.89
C GLY A 118 2.00 -21.01 13.28
N LEU A 119 2.88 -20.27 13.96
CA LEU A 119 3.20 -18.89 13.63
C LEU A 119 4.61 -18.79 13.07
N TYR A 120 4.72 -18.16 11.91
CA TYR A 120 5.95 -17.99 11.18
C TYR A 120 6.21 -16.50 10.98
N ASN A 121 7.45 -16.06 11.14
CA ASN A 121 7.88 -14.73 10.70
C ASN A 121 8.77 -14.86 9.46
N TYR A 122 8.53 -14.01 8.46
CA TYR A 122 9.33 -13.97 7.24
C TYR A 122 10.63 -13.19 7.47
N GLN A 123 11.73 -13.93 7.55
CA GLN A 123 13.08 -13.40 7.74
C GLN A 123 13.65 -12.92 6.40
N VAL A 124 13.40 -11.64 6.11
CA VAL A 124 13.77 -10.98 4.85
C VAL A 124 15.27 -11.09 4.53
N ARG A 125 16.16 -11.03 5.54
CA ARG A 125 17.63 -11.10 5.35
C ARG A 125 18.09 -12.43 4.75
N THR A 126 17.47 -13.53 5.15
CA THR A 126 17.92 -14.88 4.79
C THR A 126 16.95 -15.59 3.84
N HIS A 127 15.83 -14.95 3.52
CA HIS A 127 14.70 -15.51 2.78
C HIS A 127 14.27 -16.85 3.37
N THR A 128 13.72 -16.78 4.58
CA THR A 128 13.42 -17.93 5.44
C THR A 128 12.10 -17.67 6.16
N LEU A 129 11.28 -18.70 6.35
CA LEU A 129 10.18 -18.65 7.32
C LEU A 129 10.67 -19.23 8.63
N LEU A 130 10.69 -18.44 9.69
CA LEU A 130 11.04 -18.92 11.01
C LEU A 130 9.76 -19.24 11.78
N ARG A 131 9.52 -20.53 12.04
CA ARG A 131 8.43 -20.98 12.91
C ARG A 131 8.80 -20.73 14.37
N PHE A 132 8.25 -19.68 14.97
CA PHE A 132 8.57 -19.29 16.34
C PHE A 132 7.53 -19.78 17.37
N TRP A 133 6.37 -20.25 16.91
CA TRP A 133 5.34 -20.87 17.74
C TRP A 133 4.77 -22.10 17.05
N ASP A 134 4.68 -23.22 17.78
CA ASP A 134 4.17 -24.51 17.32
C ASP A 134 2.88 -24.83 18.07
N ASP A 135 1.74 -24.52 17.45
CA ASP A 135 0.38 -24.65 18.01
C ASP A 135 -0.66 -24.58 16.87
N TYR A 136 -1.95 -24.55 17.19
CA TYR A 136 -3.07 -24.44 16.26
C TYR A 136 -3.73 -23.04 16.30
N PRO A 137 -3.09 -21.99 15.75
CA PRO A 137 -3.53 -20.59 15.86
C PRO A 137 -4.77 -20.24 15.03
N TRP A 138 -5.23 -21.14 14.16
CA TRP A 138 -6.21 -20.81 13.12
C TRP A 138 -7.56 -20.39 13.68
N GLN A 139 -8.06 -21.08 14.71
CA GLN A 139 -9.35 -20.73 15.31
C GLN A 139 -9.29 -19.35 15.99
N ALA A 140 -8.22 -19.06 16.73
CA ALA A 140 -8.03 -17.74 17.34
C ALA A 140 -7.92 -16.62 16.28
N LEU A 141 -7.33 -16.91 15.12
CA LEU A 141 -7.33 -16.00 13.97
C LEU A 141 -8.75 -15.79 13.42
N GLN A 142 -9.53 -16.87 13.26
CA GLN A 142 -10.93 -16.78 12.82
C GLN A 142 -11.76 -15.93 13.80
N GLU A 143 -11.66 -16.19 15.10
CA GLU A 143 -12.34 -15.41 16.14
C GLU A 143 -11.91 -13.94 16.12
N GLY A 144 -10.60 -13.66 16.04
CA GLY A 144 -10.05 -12.31 15.94
C GLY A 144 -10.46 -11.57 14.67
N CYS A 145 -10.78 -12.29 13.60
CA CYS A 145 -11.30 -11.75 12.33
C CYS A 145 -12.83 -11.87 12.22
N PHE A 146 -13.54 -12.06 13.33
CA PHE A 146 -15.00 -12.15 13.38
C PHE A 146 -15.58 -13.22 12.44
N TRP A 147 -14.91 -14.36 12.35
CA TRP A 147 -15.27 -15.49 11.48
C TRP A 147 -15.36 -15.12 10.00
N HIS A 148 -14.43 -14.28 9.54
CA HIS A 148 -14.37 -13.88 8.13
C HIS A 148 -14.37 -15.10 7.19
N PRO A 149 -15.25 -15.13 6.16
CA PRO A 149 -15.50 -16.33 5.35
C PRO A 149 -14.26 -16.83 4.59
N SER A 150 -13.35 -15.93 4.21
CA SER A 150 -12.09 -16.32 3.56
C SER A 150 -11.20 -17.20 4.44
N LEU A 151 -11.30 -17.11 5.77
CA LEU A 151 -10.52 -17.96 6.68
C LEU A 151 -11.12 -19.35 6.88
N GLU A 152 -12.38 -19.57 6.50
CA GLU A 152 -13.00 -20.90 6.59
C GLU A 152 -12.41 -21.88 5.59
N ASN A 153 -12.12 -21.39 4.38
CA ASN A 153 -11.75 -22.21 3.22
C ASN A 153 -10.26 -22.13 2.86
N THR A 154 -9.51 -21.20 3.43
CA THR A 154 -8.06 -21.10 3.24
C THR A 154 -7.28 -21.91 4.28
N GLN A 155 -5.99 -22.10 3.97
CA GLN A 155 -5.04 -22.86 4.80
C GLN A 155 -3.92 -22.00 5.37
N LEU A 156 -3.67 -20.84 4.75
CA LEU A 156 -2.61 -19.91 5.09
C LEU A 156 -3.19 -18.49 5.16
N ALA A 157 -2.69 -17.68 6.09
CA ALA A 157 -2.94 -16.25 6.12
C ALA A 157 -1.62 -15.50 6.32
N LEU A 158 -1.41 -14.42 5.57
CA LEU A 158 -0.37 -13.46 5.87
C LEU A 158 -0.91 -12.40 6.81
N VAL A 159 -0.18 -12.10 7.87
CA VAL A 159 -0.50 -11.02 8.80
C VAL A 159 0.61 -9.99 8.72
N ILE A 160 0.24 -8.76 8.41
CA ILE A 160 1.15 -7.63 8.28
C ILE A 160 1.00 -6.77 9.52
N SER A 161 2.11 -6.60 10.24
CA SER A 161 2.21 -5.67 11.36
C SER A 161 3.08 -4.47 10.99
N ALA A 162 3.08 -3.45 11.84
CA ALA A 162 4.04 -2.36 11.79
C ALA A 162 4.80 -2.22 13.11
N VAL A 163 6.14 -2.26 13.04
CA VAL A 163 7.01 -1.87 14.15
C VAL A 163 7.13 -0.34 14.13
N PHE A 164 6.34 0.35 14.96
CA PHE A 164 6.11 1.79 14.86
C PHE A 164 7.41 2.59 14.94
N TYR A 165 8.30 2.22 15.85
CA TYR A 165 9.55 2.95 16.10
C TYR A 165 10.45 3.04 14.85
N ARG A 166 10.36 2.07 13.92
CA ARG A 166 11.09 2.10 12.65
C ARG A 166 10.87 3.40 11.87
N SER A 167 9.62 3.86 11.82
CA SER A 167 9.26 5.10 11.14
C SER A 167 9.23 6.31 12.08
N VAL A 168 8.82 6.14 13.34
CA VAL A 168 8.79 7.22 14.35
C VAL A 168 10.17 7.83 14.56
N TRP A 169 11.24 7.03 14.52
CA TRP A 169 12.62 7.51 14.64
C TRP A 169 12.93 8.70 13.73
N ARG A 170 12.34 8.73 12.51
CA ARG A 170 12.54 9.82 11.54
C ARG A 170 11.37 10.79 11.45
N TYR A 171 10.15 10.28 11.53
CA TYR A 171 8.96 11.05 11.17
C TYR A 171 8.09 11.44 12.37
N GLU A 172 8.50 11.07 13.60
CA GLU A 172 7.74 11.30 14.83
C GLU A 172 6.28 10.89 14.64
N ASP A 173 5.31 11.71 15.05
CA ASP A 173 3.90 11.39 14.87
C ASP A 173 3.52 11.19 13.39
N ARG A 174 4.14 11.90 12.44
CA ARG A 174 3.80 11.74 11.00
C ARG A 174 4.07 10.33 10.47
N ALA A 175 4.84 9.51 11.19
CA ALA A 175 5.16 8.14 10.84
C ALA A 175 3.93 7.29 10.50
N TYR A 176 2.79 7.47 11.16
CA TYR A 176 1.61 6.64 10.91
C TYR A 176 1.17 6.71 9.44
N ARG A 177 1.11 7.91 8.85
CA ARG A 177 0.79 8.09 7.43
C ARG A 177 1.73 7.27 6.54
N ARG A 178 3.03 7.31 6.86
CA ARG A 178 4.08 6.59 6.12
C ARG A 178 3.96 5.09 6.28
N ILE A 179 3.67 4.62 7.49
CA ILE A 179 3.50 3.21 7.82
C ILE A 179 2.39 2.59 6.98
N PHE A 180 1.23 3.24 6.89
CA PHE A 180 0.11 2.72 6.12
C PHE A 180 0.33 2.85 4.60
N LEU A 181 1.01 3.91 4.13
CA LEU A 181 1.43 3.99 2.72
C LEU A 181 2.43 2.89 2.33
N ASP A 182 3.47 2.69 3.13
CA ASP A 182 4.47 1.63 2.94
C ASP A 182 3.81 0.24 2.94
N THR A 183 2.83 0.04 3.83
CA THR A 183 2.06 -1.19 3.91
C THR A 183 1.17 -1.37 2.68
N GLY A 184 0.50 -0.32 2.22
CA GLY A 184 -0.24 -0.33 0.96
C GLY A 184 0.61 -0.75 -0.22
N HIS A 185 1.83 -0.22 -0.31
CA HIS A 185 2.79 -0.62 -1.34
C HIS A 185 3.17 -2.11 -1.28
N LEU A 186 3.28 -2.66 -0.07
CA LEU A 186 3.46 -4.10 0.13
C LEU A 186 2.21 -4.89 -0.30
N LEU A 187 1.00 -4.43 0.04
CA LEU A 187 -0.25 -5.09 -0.37
C LEU A 187 -0.39 -5.15 -1.91
N GLY A 188 -0.01 -4.08 -2.61
CA GLY A 188 0.05 -4.08 -4.07
C GLY A 188 1.05 -5.07 -4.65
N ASN A 189 2.20 -5.28 -4.01
CA ASN A 189 3.06 -6.39 -4.42
C ASN A 189 2.44 -7.75 -4.12
N LEU A 190 1.72 -7.88 -3.00
CA LEU A 190 1.15 -9.16 -2.58
C LEU A 190 0.08 -9.66 -3.55
N GLU A 191 -0.79 -8.78 -4.06
CA GLU A 191 -1.79 -9.20 -5.07
C GLU A 191 -1.14 -9.54 -6.43
N LEU A 192 -0.18 -8.74 -6.89
CA LEU A 192 0.52 -8.99 -8.14
C LEU A 192 1.37 -10.27 -8.07
N ALA A 193 2.08 -10.47 -6.96
CA ALA A 193 2.83 -11.69 -6.69
C ALA A 193 1.90 -12.89 -6.44
N GLY A 194 0.68 -12.66 -5.96
CA GLY A 194 -0.39 -13.65 -5.90
C GLY A 194 -0.74 -14.16 -7.30
N SER A 195 -1.04 -13.25 -8.22
CA SER A 195 -1.29 -13.57 -9.64
C SER A 195 -0.13 -14.36 -10.27
N LEU A 196 1.12 -13.99 -9.97
CA LEU A 196 2.33 -14.73 -10.41
C LEU A 196 2.43 -16.18 -9.89
N CYS A 197 1.79 -16.47 -8.75
CA CYS A 197 1.97 -17.70 -7.99
C CYS A 197 0.66 -18.47 -7.80
N ASP A 198 -0.37 -18.17 -8.59
CA ASP A 198 -1.70 -18.77 -8.51
C ASP A 198 -2.32 -18.67 -7.09
N TYR A 199 -2.10 -17.54 -6.42
CA TYR A 199 -2.72 -17.21 -5.13
C TYR A 199 -3.56 -15.95 -5.27
N ARG A 200 -4.70 -15.91 -4.57
CA ARG A 200 -5.49 -14.69 -4.37
C ARG A 200 -5.45 -14.29 -2.90
N PRO A 201 -4.87 -13.14 -2.52
CA PRO A 201 -5.01 -12.62 -1.17
C PRO A 201 -6.42 -12.03 -1.00
N HIS A 202 -7.15 -12.49 0.04
CA HIS A 202 -8.37 -11.83 0.49
C HIS A 202 -8.05 -10.91 1.66
N LEU A 203 -8.20 -9.59 1.48
CA LEU A 203 -7.84 -8.61 2.50
C LEU A 203 -8.87 -8.58 3.63
N ILE A 204 -8.38 -8.48 4.86
CA ILE A 204 -9.16 -8.35 6.09
C ILE A 204 -8.56 -7.19 6.88
N GLY A 205 -9.18 -6.02 6.76
CA GLY A 205 -8.85 -4.80 7.52
C GLY A 205 -9.67 -4.64 8.79
N GLY A 206 -10.77 -5.39 8.91
CA GLY A 206 -11.63 -5.46 10.07
C GLY A 206 -11.30 -6.68 10.94
N PHE A 207 -10.58 -6.47 12.04
CA PHE A 207 -10.20 -7.51 12.99
C PHE A 207 -10.06 -6.90 14.38
N ALA A 208 -10.24 -7.70 15.42
CA ALA A 208 -10.03 -7.31 16.80
C ALA A 208 -8.54 -7.14 17.09
N ASP A 209 -8.02 -5.91 17.01
CA ASP A 209 -6.58 -5.61 17.04
C ASP A 209 -5.87 -6.27 18.23
N ASP A 210 -6.40 -6.13 19.44
CA ASP A 210 -5.79 -6.67 20.65
C ASP A 210 -5.77 -8.22 20.64
N ALA A 211 -6.80 -8.87 20.11
CA ALA A 211 -6.84 -10.33 20.03
C ALA A 211 -5.79 -10.86 19.05
N VAL A 212 -5.64 -10.23 17.87
CA VAL A 212 -4.65 -10.66 16.87
C VAL A 212 -3.22 -10.29 17.30
N ASN A 213 -3.02 -9.16 17.97
CA ASN A 213 -1.71 -8.81 18.56
C ASN A 213 -1.29 -9.84 19.62
N GLN A 214 -2.21 -10.27 20.48
CA GLN A 214 -1.97 -11.31 21.47
C GLN A 214 -1.69 -12.67 20.83
N LEU A 215 -2.44 -13.03 19.78
CA LEU A 215 -2.19 -14.24 18.99
C LEU A 215 -0.76 -14.31 18.47
N LEU A 216 -0.21 -13.19 18.02
CA LEU A 216 1.16 -13.09 17.50
C LEU A 216 2.23 -12.82 18.59
N TYR A 217 1.85 -12.77 19.87
CA TYR A 217 2.74 -12.46 21.00
C TYR A 217 3.47 -11.11 20.82
N LEU A 218 2.77 -10.11 20.29
CA LEU A 218 3.35 -8.78 20.05
C LEU A 218 3.24 -7.89 21.29
N ASP A 219 4.29 -7.09 21.52
CA ASP A 219 4.20 -5.93 22.41
C ASP A 219 3.45 -4.83 21.66
N ARG A 220 2.17 -4.62 22.03
CA ARG A 220 1.26 -3.69 21.35
C ARG A 220 1.73 -2.23 21.35
N ASP A 221 2.62 -1.86 22.28
CA ASP A 221 3.15 -0.50 22.35
C ASP A 221 4.29 -0.28 21.33
N GLN A 222 4.89 -1.37 20.82
CA GLN A 222 6.00 -1.35 19.87
C GLN A 222 5.59 -1.78 18.46
N GLU A 223 4.68 -2.75 18.37
CA GLU A 223 4.28 -3.38 17.12
C GLU A 223 2.79 -3.76 17.14
N GLY A 224 2.06 -3.41 16.09
CA GLY A 224 0.65 -3.73 15.96
C GLY A 224 0.29 -4.27 14.58
N VAL A 225 -0.63 -5.24 14.53
CA VAL A 225 -1.21 -5.76 13.30
C VAL A 225 -2.05 -4.68 12.61
N ILE A 226 -1.87 -4.55 11.31
CA ILE A 226 -2.50 -3.48 10.51
C ILE A 226 -3.23 -3.99 9.26
N ALA A 227 -2.88 -5.17 8.76
CA ALA A 227 -3.62 -5.84 7.68
C ALA A 227 -3.46 -7.36 7.79
N ILE A 228 -4.48 -8.10 7.37
CA ILE A 228 -4.45 -9.56 7.25
C ILE A 228 -4.87 -9.90 5.82
N ALA A 229 -4.26 -10.93 5.24
CA ALA A 229 -4.60 -11.46 3.93
C ALA A 229 -4.74 -12.99 4.01
N ALA A 230 -5.96 -13.51 3.90
CA ALA A 230 -6.17 -14.95 3.74
C ALA A 230 -5.71 -15.36 2.34
N LEU A 231 -4.80 -16.33 2.23
CA LEU A 231 -4.24 -16.75 0.95
C LEU A 231 -5.05 -17.90 0.36
N ALA A 232 -5.84 -17.60 -0.68
CA ALA A 232 -6.59 -18.59 -1.44
C ALA A 232 -5.75 -19.18 -2.57
N ASP A 233 -5.57 -20.50 -2.56
CA ASP A 233 -4.88 -21.26 -3.60
C ASP A 233 -5.78 -21.44 -4.83
N GLN A 234 -5.55 -20.66 -5.89
CA GLN A 234 -6.38 -20.67 -7.11
C GLN A 234 -6.27 -21.98 -7.91
N LEU A 235 -5.29 -22.84 -7.59
CA LEU A 235 -5.22 -24.18 -8.16
C LEU A 235 -6.21 -25.16 -7.49
N GLN A 236 -6.87 -24.74 -6.40
CA GLN A 236 -7.88 -25.51 -5.70
C GLN A 236 -9.25 -24.87 -5.91
N VAL A 237 -10.15 -25.58 -6.61
CA VAL A 237 -11.51 -25.09 -6.92
C VAL A 237 -12.28 -24.63 -5.66
N ALA A 238 -12.09 -25.32 -4.53
CA ALA A 238 -12.73 -24.97 -3.26
C ALA A 238 -12.25 -23.62 -2.65
N GLN A 239 -11.14 -23.08 -3.14
CA GLN A 239 -10.57 -21.80 -2.72
C GLN A 239 -10.77 -20.69 -3.76
N ASN A 240 -11.58 -20.91 -4.80
CA ASN A 240 -12.06 -19.83 -5.67
C ASN A 240 -13.23 -19.12 -4.98
N LEU A 241 -12.89 -18.35 -3.94
CA LEU A 241 -13.85 -17.74 -3.03
C LEU A 241 -14.45 -16.47 -3.63
N PRO A 242 -15.72 -16.16 -3.32
CA PRO A 242 -16.29 -14.86 -3.69
C PRO A 242 -15.58 -13.71 -2.98
N LEU A 243 -15.84 -12.49 -3.45
CA LEU A 243 -15.45 -11.28 -2.72
C LEU A 243 -16.14 -11.24 -1.36
N ALA A 244 -15.42 -10.75 -0.38
CA ALA A 244 -15.90 -10.57 0.98
C ALA A 244 -15.54 -9.16 1.47
N PRO A 245 -16.29 -8.60 2.44
CA PRO A 245 -15.99 -7.30 3.01
C PRO A 245 -14.57 -7.19 3.56
N THR A 246 -13.77 -6.32 2.98
CA THR A 246 -12.38 -6.08 3.39
C THR A 246 -12.28 -5.11 4.56
N VAL A 247 -13.36 -4.39 4.90
CA VAL A 247 -13.39 -3.34 5.94
C VAL A 247 -14.46 -3.61 6.99
N LEU A 248 -14.18 -3.18 8.23
CA LEU A 248 -15.19 -3.02 9.28
C LEU A 248 -15.04 -1.65 9.92
N PRO A 249 -16.15 -1.00 10.32
CA PRO A 249 -16.09 0.29 10.98
C PRO A 249 -15.50 0.18 12.39
N ALA A 250 -14.82 1.23 12.83
CA ALA A 250 -14.41 1.44 14.21
C ALA A 250 -15.23 2.58 14.86
N PRO A 251 -15.15 2.78 16.19
CA PRO A 251 -15.77 3.93 16.83
C PRO A 251 -15.23 5.27 16.31
N VAL A 252 -16.08 6.30 16.35
CA VAL A 252 -15.68 7.71 16.13
C VAL A 252 -15.42 8.36 17.49
N GLN A 253 -14.23 8.90 17.69
CA GLN A 253 -13.80 9.57 18.91
C GLN A 253 -13.74 11.08 18.68
N THR A 254 -14.70 11.81 19.24
CA THR A 254 -14.73 13.29 19.21
C THR A 254 -14.27 13.92 20.52
N GLN A 255 -14.08 13.10 21.56
CA GLN A 255 -13.57 13.51 22.86
C GLN A 255 -12.25 12.80 23.11
N PHE A 256 -11.15 13.55 23.10
CA PHE A 256 -9.81 13.04 23.32
C PHE A 256 -9.00 14.06 24.12
N PRO A 257 -8.02 13.61 24.93
CA PRO A 257 -7.20 14.51 25.74
C PRO A 257 -6.29 15.37 24.86
N LYS A 258 -5.75 16.43 25.44
CA LYS A 258 -4.67 17.18 24.80
C LYS A 258 -3.38 16.36 24.86
N LEU A 259 -2.94 15.86 23.71
CA LEU A 259 -1.75 15.01 23.57
C LEU A 259 -0.53 15.86 23.21
N ALA A 260 0.62 15.59 23.83
CA ALA A 260 1.88 16.23 23.43
C ALA A 260 2.35 15.73 22.05
N ASP A 261 3.39 16.35 21.49
CA ASP A 261 4.08 15.80 20.32
C ASP A 261 4.83 14.52 20.72
N GLY A 262 4.72 13.47 19.92
CA GLY A 262 5.27 12.13 20.19
C GLY A 262 4.31 11.18 20.91
N GLU A 263 3.21 11.68 21.50
CA GLU A 263 2.17 10.88 22.15
C GLU A 263 0.98 10.60 21.22
N LEU A 264 0.87 11.33 20.11
CA LEU A 264 -0.31 11.32 19.26
C LEU A 264 -0.41 10.03 18.44
N LEU A 265 0.69 9.55 17.85
CA LEU A 265 0.68 8.28 17.09
C LEU A 265 0.26 7.07 17.92
N PRO A 266 0.88 6.77 19.08
CA PRO A 266 0.48 5.59 19.87
C PRO A 266 -0.97 5.71 20.35
N TYR A 267 -1.39 6.90 20.79
CA TYR A 267 -2.80 7.14 21.14
C TYR A 267 -3.74 6.88 19.94
N PHE A 268 -3.41 7.43 18.77
CA PHE A 268 -4.24 7.28 17.57
C PHE A 268 -4.32 5.83 17.12
N HIS A 269 -3.24 5.06 17.22
CA HIS A 269 -3.28 3.63 16.95
C HIS A 269 -4.23 2.90 17.91
N GLN A 270 -4.15 3.18 19.21
CA GLN A 270 -4.99 2.53 20.22
C GLN A 270 -6.48 2.84 20.03
N VAL A 271 -6.84 4.11 19.78
CA VAL A 271 -8.28 4.49 19.67
C VAL A 271 -8.92 4.14 18.34
N THR A 272 -8.13 3.69 17.35
CA THR A 272 -8.62 3.19 16.04
C THR A 272 -8.69 1.67 15.98
N GLN A 273 -8.53 0.99 17.12
CA GLN A 273 -8.72 -0.45 17.24
C GLN A 273 -10.20 -0.82 17.12
N ILE A 274 -10.47 -2.03 16.63
CA ILE A 274 -11.76 -2.68 16.77
C ILE A 274 -11.66 -3.61 17.99
N ALA A 275 -12.61 -3.51 18.91
CA ALA A 275 -12.66 -4.39 20.07
C ALA A 275 -13.17 -5.79 19.67
N PRO A 276 -12.79 -6.85 20.39
CA PRO A 276 -13.52 -8.11 20.34
C PRO A 276 -15.00 -7.83 20.65
N ASP A 277 -15.89 -8.51 19.94
CA ASP A 277 -17.34 -8.36 20.12
C ASP A 277 -17.94 -9.71 20.51
N ASP A 278 -18.75 -9.72 21.56
CA ASP A 278 -19.52 -10.90 21.98
C ASP A 278 -20.76 -11.12 21.08
N ARG A 279 -21.06 -10.17 20.18
CA ARG A 279 -22.13 -10.29 19.18
C ARG A 279 -21.77 -11.36 18.13
N PRO A 280 -22.78 -12.03 17.55
CA PRO A 280 -22.54 -12.97 16.47
C PRO A 280 -21.76 -12.29 15.32
N PRO A 281 -20.91 -13.04 14.61
CA PRO A 281 -20.11 -12.50 13.52
C PRO A 281 -21.00 -11.71 12.55
N PRO A 282 -20.52 -10.56 12.04
CA PRO A 282 -21.32 -9.75 11.15
C PRO A 282 -21.81 -10.64 10.00
N ARG A 283 -23.06 -10.46 9.58
CA ARG A 283 -23.51 -11.11 8.35
C ARG A 283 -22.71 -10.50 7.22
N TYR A 284 -21.72 -11.24 6.73
CA TYR A 284 -20.98 -10.85 5.55
C TYR A 284 -21.94 -10.91 4.36
N PRO A 285 -22.32 -9.77 3.75
CA PRO A 285 -23.05 -9.81 2.51
C PRO A 285 -22.17 -10.55 1.50
N ILE A 286 -22.64 -11.71 1.04
CA ILE A 286 -22.06 -12.39 -0.11
C ILE A 286 -22.61 -11.62 -1.30
N SER A 287 -21.85 -10.65 -1.81
CA SER A 287 -22.18 -10.08 -3.10
C SER A 287 -21.81 -11.11 -4.17
N PRO A 288 -22.74 -11.50 -5.07
CA PRO A 288 -22.33 -12.03 -6.36
C PRO A 288 -21.35 -11.04 -6.99
N ALA A 289 -20.40 -11.51 -7.79
CA ALA A 289 -19.47 -10.66 -8.53
C ALA A 289 -20.17 -9.65 -9.49
N ASP A 290 -21.49 -9.78 -9.66
CA ASP A 290 -22.30 -9.18 -10.72
C ASP A 290 -23.35 -8.15 -10.23
N ASP A 291 -23.32 -7.63 -8.98
CA ASP A 291 -24.30 -6.60 -8.54
C ASP A 291 -23.78 -5.18 -8.83
N PRO A 292 -24.21 -4.51 -9.92
CA PRO A 292 -23.58 -3.32 -10.44
C PRO A 292 -24.52 -2.13 -10.21
N ALA A 293 -24.51 -1.56 -9.00
CA ALA A 293 -24.68 -0.12 -8.99
C ALA A 293 -23.40 0.42 -9.63
N GLU A 294 -23.45 0.74 -10.94
CA GLU A 294 -22.29 1.32 -11.63
C GLU A 294 -21.81 2.51 -10.80
N PRO A 295 -20.61 2.43 -10.19
CA PRO A 295 -20.12 3.51 -9.37
C PRO A 295 -20.00 4.74 -10.27
N ILE A 296 -20.66 5.83 -9.91
CA ILE A 296 -20.52 7.09 -10.64
C ILE A 296 -19.35 7.84 -10.01
N ASP A 297 -18.44 8.38 -10.82
CA ASP A 297 -17.37 9.25 -10.36
C ASP A 297 -17.92 10.39 -9.50
N LYS A 298 -17.30 10.66 -8.34
CA LYS A 298 -17.76 11.67 -7.37
C LYS A 298 -17.95 13.07 -7.98
N TYR A 299 -17.06 13.47 -8.89
CA TYR A 299 -17.01 14.83 -9.47
C TYR A 299 -17.31 14.82 -10.97
N ASP A 300 -18.57 15.04 -11.37
CA ASP A 300 -18.98 15.07 -12.79
C ASP A 300 -18.27 16.17 -13.63
N LEU A 301 -18.08 17.37 -13.05
CA LEU A 301 -17.43 18.52 -13.68
C LEU A 301 -17.93 18.78 -15.12
N PRO A 302 -19.24 19.01 -15.32
CA PRO A 302 -19.88 18.95 -16.65
C PRO A 302 -19.44 20.02 -17.64
N PHE A 303 -18.86 21.13 -17.15
CA PHE A 303 -18.42 22.27 -17.96
C PHE A 303 -16.90 22.31 -18.18
N CYS A 304 -16.18 21.30 -17.68
CA CYS A 304 -14.73 21.16 -17.88
C CYS A 304 -14.43 20.44 -19.21
N LEU A 305 -13.23 20.68 -19.76
CA LEU A 305 -12.71 19.85 -20.85
C LEU A 305 -12.55 18.40 -20.36
N LYS A 306 -13.14 17.45 -21.09
CA LYS A 306 -13.04 16.01 -20.82
C LYS A 306 -12.21 15.34 -21.91
N ILE A 307 -11.28 14.47 -21.51
CA ILE A 307 -10.35 13.78 -22.41
C ILE A 307 -10.40 12.30 -22.07
N SER A 308 -10.68 11.43 -23.04
CA SER A 308 -10.71 9.99 -22.82
C SER A 308 -9.33 9.46 -22.43
N THR A 309 -9.30 8.49 -21.52
CA THR A 309 -8.10 7.79 -21.05
C THR A 309 -8.02 6.35 -21.52
N GLN A 310 -8.93 5.91 -22.39
CA GLN A 310 -8.90 4.57 -22.95
C GLN A 310 -7.54 4.26 -23.56
N SER A 311 -6.99 3.10 -23.21
CA SER A 311 -5.65 2.69 -23.61
C SER A 311 -5.59 1.21 -23.91
N SER A 312 -4.56 0.81 -24.65
CA SER A 312 -4.18 -0.59 -24.72
C SER A 312 -3.41 -0.97 -23.47
N SER A 313 -3.75 -2.11 -22.86
CA SER A 313 -3.07 -2.57 -21.67
C SER A 313 -1.60 -2.91 -21.88
N ILE A 314 -0.81 -2.68 -20.84
CA ILE A 314 0.62 -3.00 -20.83
C ILE A 314 0.80 -4.51 -20.99
N PRO A 315 1.63 -4.99 -21.94
CA PRO A 315 1.95 -6.40 -22.06
C PRO A 315 2.97 -6.83 -21.00
N TRP A 316 2.60 -7.80 -20.18
CA TRP A 316 3.43 -8.35 -19.08
C TRP A 316 4.14 -9.66 -19.40
N GLY A 317 4.09 -10.08 -20.66
CA GLY A 317 4.77 -11.27 -21.16
C GLY A 317 4.06 -12.58 -20.77
N GLU A 318 4.46 -13.67 -21.43
CA GLU A 318 3.90 -15.00 -21.15
C GLU A 318 4.14 -15.40 -19.69
N GLY A 319 3.10 -15.88 -19.00
CA GLY A 319 3.18 -16.25 -17.59
C GLY A 319 3.67 -15.12 -16.69
N LEU A 320 3.39 -13.86 -17.07
CA LEU A 320 3.75 -12.65 -16.32
C LEU A 320 5.26 -12.50 -16.04
N ALA A 321 6.12 -13.02 -16.93
CA ALA A 321 7.56 -13.00 -16.75
C ALA A 321 8.14 -11.57 -16.59
N GLU A 322 7.58 -10.59 -17.31
CA GLU A 322 8.01 -9.19 -17.22
C GLU A 322 7.57 -8.55 -15.90
N LEU A 323 6.48 -9.01 -15.30
CA LEU A 323 6.03 -8.54 -13.99
C LEU A 323 6.98 -8.97 -12.88
N GLU A 324 7.38 -10.26 -12.85
CA GLU A 324 8.36 -10.76 -11.90
C GLU A 324 9.69 -10.01 -12.00
N GLN A 325 10.19 -9.81 -13.23
CA GLN A 325 11.40 -9.03 -13.46
C GLN A 325 11.24 -7.58 -12.98
N THR A 326 10.08 -6.96 -13.23
CA THR A 326 9.79 -5.57 -12.83
C THR A 326 9.71 -5.44 -11.31
N LEU A 327 9.02 -6.35 -10.60
CA LEU A 327 8.96 -6.39 -9.13
C LEU A 327 10.35 -6.45 -8.49
N LEU A 328 11.24 -7.27 -9.03
CA LEU A 328 12.59 -7.46 -8.51
C LEU A 328 13.52 -6.28 -8.84
N THR A 329 13.33 -5.61 -9.97
CA THR A 329 14.21 -4.51 -10.42
C THR A 329 13.70 -3.11 -10.10
N ARG A 330 12.42 -2.95 -9.74
CA ARG A 330 11.77 -1.66 -9.44
C ARG A 330 12.57 -0.85 -8.43
N ARG A 331 12.86 0.41 -8.75
CA ARG A 331 13.47 1.38 -7.83
C ARG A 331 12.73 2.71 -7.90
N SER A 332 12.68 3.40 -6.77
CA SER A 332 12.21 4.79 -6.73
C SER A 332 13.29 5.66 -7.37
N THR A 333 12.89 6.42 -8.38
CA THR A 333 13.77 7.28 -9.18
C THR A 333 14.22 8.46 -8.34
N ARG A 334 15.51 8.79 -8.40
CA ARG A 334 16.08 9.89 -7.60
C ARG A 334 16.03 11.24 -8.30
N ARG A 335 15.99 11.26 -9.63
CA ARG A 335 16.00 12.47 -10.45
C ARG A 335 15.38 12.21 -11.82
N TYR A 336 14.65 13.18 -12.34
CA TYR A 336 14.12 13.18 -13.70
C TYR A 336 14.93 14.11 -14.61
N THR A 337 14.85 13.90 -15.93
CA THR A 337 15.49 14.78 -16.92
C THR A 337 14.68 16.06 -17.18
N GLY A 338 13.37 16.05 -16.89
CA GLY A 338 12.44 17.11 -17.25
C GLY A 338 11.77 16.90 -18.62
N ASP A 339 12.21 15.89 -19.38
CA ASP A 339 11.63 15.53 -20.68
C ASP A 339 10.16 15.08 -20.52
N PRO A 340 9.31 15.33 -21.53
CA PRO A 340 7.90 14.97 -21.47
C PRO A 340 7.68 13.45 -21.47
N LEU A 341 6.57 13.04 -20.86
CA LEU A 341 5.97 11.73 -21.09
C LEU A 341 5.14 11.78 -22.38
N THR A 342 4.93 10.65 -23.05
CA THR A 342 3.90 10.60 -24.10
C THR A 342 2.52 10.45 -23.46
N GLN A 343 1.46 10.86 -24.18
CA GLN A 343 0.09 10.60 -23.72
C GLN A 343 -0.16 9.11 -23.51
N ALA A 344 0.26 8.26 -24.46
CA ALA A 344 0.09 6.81 -24.39
C ALA A 344 0.77 6.21 -23.15
N GLU A 345 1.93 6.73 -22.75
CA GLU A 345 2.59 6.32 -21.50
C GLU A 345 1.73 6.66 -20.28
N LEU A 346 1.22 7.89 -20.17
CA LEU A 346 0.34 8.25 -19.05
C LEU A 346 -0.93 7.39 -19.02
N LEU A 347 -1.58 7.18 -20.16
CA LEU A 347 -2.80 6.39 -20.24
C LEU A 347 -2.56 4.92 -19.87
N ALA A 348 -1.45 4.32 -20.31
CA ALA A 348 -1.10 2.95 -19.93
C ALA A 348 -0.81 2.79 -18.43
N LEU A 349 -0.26 3.83 -17.77
CA LEU A 349 -0.09 3.84 -16.30
C LEU A 349 -1.44 3.86 -15.57
N LEU A 350 -2.40 4.65 -16.08
CA LEU A 350 -3.74 4.73 -15.51
C LEU A 350 -4.51 3.42 -15.73
N ASP A 351 -4.49 2.88 -16.95
CA ASP A 351 -5.07 1.58 -17.30
C ASP A 351 -4.62 0.48 -16.32
N PHE A 352 -3.30 0.27 -16.20
CA PHE A 352 -2.79 -0.76 -15.29
C PHE A 352 -3.17 -0.50 -13.83
N THR A 353 -3.28 0.75 -13.40
CA THR A 353 -3.52 1.07 -11.98
C THR A 353 -4.98 0.95 -11.60
N TYR A 354 -5.89 1.42 -12.44
CA TYR A 354 -7.30 1.62 -12.09
C TYR A 354 -8.26 0.69 -12.84
N HIS A 355 -7.79 -0.03 -13.87
CA HIS A 355 -8.57 -0.95 -14.68
C HIS A 355 -8.02 -2.39 -14.65
N PRO A 356 -7.94 -3.03 -13.47
CA PRO A 356 -7.48 -4.41 -13.36
C PRO A 356 -8.28 -5.41 -14.22
N GLU A 357 -9.55 -5.12 -14.50
CA GLU A 357 -10.42 -5.92 -15.37
C GLU A 357 -9.90 -6.09 -16.79
N HIS A 358 -9.20 -5.08 -17.33
CA HIS A 358 -8.58 -5.13 -18.67
C HIS A 358 -7.39 -6.11 -18.73
N LEU A 359 -6.87 -6.52 -17.57
CA LEU A 359 -5.67 -7.36 -17.46
C LEU A 359 -5.99 -8.84 -17.19
N SER A 360 -7.27 -9.19 -17.06
CA SER A 360 -7.72 -10.55 -16.73
C SER A 360 -7.20 -11.62 -17.71
N GLU A 361 -7.16 -11.32 -19.02
CA GLU A 361 -6.63 -12.22 -20.04
C GLU A 361 -5.12 -12.50 -19.90
N GLN A 362 -4.38 -11.63 -19.21
CA GLN A 362 -2.95 -11.83 -18.91
C GLN A 362 -2.73 -12.63 -17.61
N GLY A 363 -3.79 -12.99 -16.88
CA GLY A 363 -3.72 -13.77 -15.64
C GLY A 363 -3.67 -12.93 -14.36
N PHE A 364 -4.04 -11.65 -14.41
CA PHE A 364 -4.22 -10.83 -13.21
C PHE A 364 -5.61 -11.02 -12.59
N ASP A 365 -5.75 -10.73 -11.30
CA ASP A 365 -7.06 -10.55 -10.68
C ASP A 365 -7.78 -9.34 -11.31
N ALA A 366 -9.00 -9.54 -11.77
CA ALA A 366 -9.85 -8.50 -12.37
C ALA A 366 -10.46 -7.57 -11.31
N GLN A 367 -10.57 -8.03 -10.06
CA GLN A 367 -11.15 -7.29 -8.94
C GLN A 367 -10.30 -7.54 -7.69
N PRO A 368 -9.02 -7.08 -7.69
CA PRO A 368 -8.15 -7.23 -6.53
C PRO A 368 -8.75 -6.48 -5.33
N ASP A 369 -8.58 -7.05 -4.14
CA ASP A 369 -9.11 -6.46 -2.93
C ASP A 369 -8.39 -5.14 -2.59
N TYR A 370 -9.19 -4.12 -2.32
CA TYR A 370 -8.82 -2.88 -1.63
C TYR A 370 -9.70 -2.72 -0.40
N PHE A 371 -9.40 -1.79 0.50
CA PHE A 371 -10.27 -1.51 1.63
C PHE A 371 -11.55 -0.80 1.17
N ASP A 372 -11.45 0.39 0.59
CA ASP A 372 -12.58 1.05 -0.09
C ASP A 372 -12.11 2.15 -1.05
N LEU A 373 -11.94 1.80 -2.33
CA LEU A 373 -11.57 2.76 -3.37
C LEU A 373 -12.64 3.83 -3.64
N SER A 374 -13.90 3.62 -3.24
CA SER A 374 -14.94 4.64 -3.42
C SER A 374 -14.68 5.91 -2.59
N LEU A 375 -13.82 5.81 -1.57
CA LEU A 375 -13.40 6.95 -0.75
C LEU A 375 -12.18 7.70 -1.29
N ILE A 376 -11.48 7.17 -2.30
CA ILE A 376 -10.28 7.78 -2.87
C ILE A 376 -10.62 8.48 -4.18
N GLN A 377 -10.17 9.72 -4.31
CA GLN A 377 -10.22 10.50 -5.54
C GLN A 377 -8.81 10.73 -6.07
N THR A 378 -8.68 10.77 -7.40
CA THR A 378 -7.40 10.94 -8.08
C THR A 378 -7.36 12.27 -8.83
N PHE A 379 -6.35 13.08 -8.54
CA PHE A 379 -6.05 14.29 -9.30
C PHE A 379 -4.66 14.19 -9.90
N ILE A 380 -4.46 14.78 -11.08
CA ILE A 380 -3.20 14.70 -11.81
C ILE A 380 -2.77 16.10 -12.23
N ALA A 381 -1.63 16.56 -11.70
CA ALA A 381 -0.98 17.76 -12.19
C ALA A 381 -0.05 17.38 -13.36
N VAL A 382 -0.41 17.85 -14.55
CA VAL A 382 0.32 17.63 -15.80
C VAL A 382 1.22 18.83 -16.04
N SER A 383 2.53 18.59 -16.15
CA SER A 383 3.55 19.62 -16.42
C SER A 383 4.29 19.40 -17.74
N GLY A 384 4.34 18.15 -18.23
CA GLY A 384 5.00 17.76 -19.47
C GLY A 384 4.54 16.39 -19.93
N VAL A 385 3.39 16.36 -20.61
CA VAL A 385 2.86 15.18 -21.29
C VAL A 385 2.49 15.61 -22.71
N ASP A 386 3.00 14.92 -23.72
CA ASP A 386 2.74 15.27 -25.12
C ASP A 386 1.24 15.23 -25.42
N SER A 387 0.75 16.22 -26.17
CA SER A 387 -0.67 16.34 -26.55
C SER A 387 -1.66 16.52 -25.39
N LEU A 388 -1.18 16.81 -24.18
CA LEU A 388 -2.00 17.17 -23.03
C LEU A 388 -1.57 18.53 -22.49
N GLU A 389 -2.54 19.43 -22.30
CA GLU A 389 -2.24 20.77 -21.80
C GLU A 389 -1.69 20.74 -20.36
N PRO A 390 -0.70 21.58 -20.01
CA PRO A 390 -0.30 21.74 -18.62
C PRO A 390 -1.47 22.23 -17.76
N GLY A 391 -1.72 21.53 -16.67
CA GLY A 391 -2.90 21.80 -15.85
C GLY A 391 -3.07 20.80 -14.72
N CYS A 392 -4.19 20.93 -14.02
CA CYS A 392 -4.65 19.93 -13.07
C CYS A 392 -5.92 19.30 -13.60
N TYR A 393 -6.00 17.98 -13.52
CA TYR A 393 -7.10 17.16 -13.99
C TYR A 393 -7.63 16.33 -12.83
N HIS A 394 -8.95 16.23 -12.69
CA HIS A 394 -9.57 15.12 -11.97
C HIS A 394 -9.55 13.91 -12.91
N TYR A 395 -9.06 12.77 -12.42
CA TYR A 395 -9.17 11.51 -13.14
C TYR A 395 -10.40 10.77 -12.65
N ALA A 396 -11.30 10.51 -13.59
CA ALA A 396 -12.57 9.85 -13.41
C ALA A 396 -12.45 8.41 -13.94
N PRO A 397 -12.03 7.43 -13.11
CA PRO A 397 -11.77 6.08 -13.58
C PRO A 397 -13.00 5.39 -14.16
N GLN A 398 -14.20 5.58 -13.59
CA GLN A 398 -15.38 4.87 -14.12
C GLN A 398 -15.80 5.37 -15.50
N ALA A 399 -15.65 6.67 -15.76
CA ALA A 399 -15.86 7.24 -17.09
C ALA A 399 -14.65 7.09 -18.03
N GLU A 400 -13.49 6.66 -17.54
CA GLU A 400 -12.20 6.70 -18.25
C GLU A 400 -11.90 8.10 -18.82
N GLU A 401 -11.95 9.13 -17.96
CA GLU A 401 -11.77 10.52 -18.36
C GLU A 401 -10.76 11.29 -17.50
N LEU A 402 -10.00 12.19 -18.13
CA LEU A 402 -9.37 13.33 -17.47
C LEU A 402 -10.25 14.56 -17.65
N ARG A 403 -10.64 15.18 -16.53
CA ARG A 403 -11.49 16.38 -16.47
C ARG A 403 -10.63 17.56 -16.03
N GLN A 404 -10.33 18.49 -16.93
CA GLN A 404 -9.41 19.62 -16.65
C GLN A 404 -10.06 20.63 -15.69
N ILE A 405 -9.51 20.76 -14.48
CA ILE A 405 -10.01 21.69 -13.45
C ILE A 405 -9.17 22.97 -13.35
N ARG A 406 -7.93 22.95 -13.84
CA ARG A 406 -7.05 24.11 -13.95
C ARG A 406 -6.21 24.02 -15.21
N PHE A 407 -6.00 25.14 -15.88
CA PHE A 407 -5.02 25.31 -16.97
C PHE A 407 -3.88 26.21 -16.46
N LYS A 408 -2.70 25.62 -16.22
CA LYS A 408 -1.52 26.31 -15.68
C LYS A 408 -0.30 25.40 -15.73
N GLN A 409 0.88 25.97 -15.94
CA GLN A 409 2.14 25.26 -15.72
C GLN A 409 2.51 25.27 -14.23
N PHE A 410 2.57 24.09 -13.61
CA PHE A 410 2.67 23.92 -12.15
C PHE A 410 4.07 23.55 -11.64
N ARG A 411 5.11 23.47 -12.50
CA ARG A 411 6.45 22.98 -12.08
C ARG A 411 7.02 23.71 -10.86
N GLN A 412 6.89 25.03 -10.78
CA GLN A 412 7.43 25.81 -9.67
C GLN A 412 6.64 25.54 -8.38
N GLU A 413 5.32 25.44 -8.49
CA GLU A 413 4.45 25.16 -7.37
C GLU A 413 4.62 23.72 -6.89
N LEU A 414 4.69 22.73 -7.79
CA LEU A 414 4.93 21.33 -7.44
C LEU A 414 6.30 21.14 -6.77
N HIS A 415 7.32 21.90 -7.19
CA HIS A 415 8.60 21.93 -6.48
C HIS A 415 8.41 22.37 -5.01
N PHE A 416 7.67 23.46 -4.79
CA PHE A 416 7.36 23.97 -3.46
C PHE A 416 6.50 22.98 -2.65
N LEU A 417 5.37 22.52 -3.21
CA LEU A 417 4.42 21.61 -2.56
C LEU A 417 5.09 20.31 -2.12
N CYS A 418 6.01 19.77 -2.92
CA CYS A 418 6.79 18.59 -2.61
C CYS A 418 8.00 18.87 -1.68
N LEU A 419 7.92 19.89 -0.82
CA LEU A 419 8.95 20.29 0.14
C LEU A 419 10.31 20.62 -0.50
N GLY A 420 10.31 21.23 -1.68
CA GLY A 420 11.53 21.60 -2.42
C GLY A 420 12.22 20.44 -3.12
N GLN A 421 11.53 19.32 -3.35
CA GLN A 421 12.10 18.17 -4.07
C GLN A 421 12.04 18.38 -5.58
N GLU A 422 13.18 18.27 -6.27
CA GLU A 422 13.27 18.38 -7.72
C GLU A 422 12.37 17.37 -8.46
N LEU A 423 12.08 16.23 -7.84
CA LEU A 423 11.13 15.24 -8.37
C LEU A 423 9.77 15.87 -8.70
N GLY A 424 9.25 16.78 -7.86
CA GLY A 424 8.00 17.49 -8.14
C GLY A 424 8.13 18.49 -9.29
N ARG A 425 9.28 19.18 -9.38
CA ARG A 425 9.57 20.17 -10.43
C ARG A 425 9.69 19.53 -11.82
N ASP A 426 10.42 18.42 -11.88
CA ASP A 426 10.92 17.81 -13.11
C ASP A 426 10.03 16.66 -13.60
N ALA A 427 8.98 16.31 -12.86
CA ALA A 427 7.98 15.33 -13.29
C ALA A 427 7.25 15.80 -14.56
N GLY A 428 6.87 14.84 -15.41
CA GLY A 428 5.94 15.06 -16.51
C GLY A 428 4.49 15.11 -16.00
N ALA A 429 4.16 14.22 -15.07
CA ALA A 429 2.89 14.18 -14.36
C ALA A 429 3.09 13.86 -12.88
N VAL A 430 2.22 14.41 -12.02
CA VAL A 430 2.20 14.14 -10.59
C VAL A 430 0.78 13.74 -10.20
N VAL A 431 0.63 12.51 -9.70
CA VAL A 431 -0.66 11.94 -9.28
C VAL A 431 -0.86 12.18 -7.78
N PHE A 432 -2.05 12.63 -7.41
CA PHE A 432 -2.49 12.93 -6.05
C PHE A 432 -3.65 12.02 -5.71
N HIS A 433 -3.47 11.17 -4.69
CA HIS A 433 -4.57 10.45 -4.08
C HIS A 433 -5.11 11.26 -2.91
N THR A 434 -6.42 11.46 -2.90
CA THR A 434 -7.13 12.33 -1.96
C THR A 434 -8.36 11.64 -1.39
N ALA A 435 -8.86 12.09 -0.25
CA ALA A 435 -10.13 11.61 0.29
C ALA A 435 -10.82 12.66 1.15
N ASN A 436 -12.16 12.65 1.14
CA ASN A 436 -12.96 13.36 2.13
C ASN A 436 -12.94 12.62 3.47
N LEU A 437 -12.11 13.11 4.40
CA LEU A 437 -11.90 12.46 5.70
C LEU A 437 -13.17 12.45 6.56
N ALA A 438 -14.01 13.47 6.49
CA ALA A 438 -15.25 13.51 7.27
C ALA A 438 -16.22 12.40 6.81
N GLN A 439 -16.37 12.24 5.49
CA GLN A 439 -17.19 11.16 4.90
C GLN A 439 -16.61 9.78 5.21
N ALA A 440 -15.28 9.63 5.13
CA ALA A 440 -14.62 8.37 5.46
C ALA A 440 -14.81 7.99 6.93
N VAL A 441 -14.69 8.97 7.84
CA VAL A 441 -14.92 8.78 9.29
C VAL A 441 -16.39 8.48 9.59
N GLU A 442 -17.33 9.15 8.91
CA GLU A 442 -18.76 8.84 9.04
C GLU A 442 -19.06 7.38 8.66
N ARG A 443 -18.39 6.86 7.63
CA ARG A 443 -18.61 5.50 7.11
C ARG A 443 -17.91 4.41 7.93
N TYR A 444 -16.65 4.60 8.31
CA TYR A 444 -15.81 3.56 8.91
C TYR A 444 -15.15 3.94 10.24
N GLY A 445 -15.51 5.08 10.81
CA GLY A 445 -14.87 5.60 12.02
C GLY A 445 -13.46 6.11 11.80
N ASP A 446 -12.76 6.41 12.88
CA ASP A 446 -11.39 6.96 12.80
C ASP A 446 -10.38 5.97 12.17
N ARG A 447 -10.71 4.67 12.19
CA ARG A 447 -9.92 3.63 11.53
C ARG A 447 -9.88 3.78 10.01
N ALA A 448 -10.83 4.49 9.39
CA ALA A 448 -10.81 4.81 7.97
C ALA A 448 -9.46 5.40 7.52
N TYR A 449 -8.78 6.13 8.41
CA TYR A 449 -7.46 6.70 8.15
C TYR A 449 -6.41 5.66 7.74
N ARG A 450 -6.46 4.46 8.34
CA ARG A 450 -5.59 3.32 8.02
C ARG A 450 -5.85 2.81 6.60
N TYR A 451 -7.13 2.59 6.30
CA TYR A 451 -7.62 2.07 5.01
C TYR A 451 -7.22 2.98 3.86
N LEU A 452 -7.52 4.28 3.98
CA LEU A 452 -7.21 5.29 2.98
C LEU A 452 -5.73 5.34 2.60
N HIS A 453 -4.83 5.29 3.59
CA HIS A 453 -3.39 5.34 3.32
C HIS A 453 -2.86 4.01 2.73
N MET A 454 -3.42 2.87 3.12
CA MET A 454 -3.05 1.59 2.49
C MET A 454 -3.53 1.51 1.04
N ASP A 455 -4.76 1.92 0.76
CA ASP A 455 -5.28 1.92 -0.61
C ASP A 455 -4.49 2.89 -1.51
N ALA A 456 -4.16 4.10 -1.02
CA ALA A 456 -3.31 5.03 -1.74
C ALA A 456 -1.90 4.46 -2.01
N GLY A 457 -1.31 3.74 -1.05
CA GLY A 457 -0.04 3.04 -1.24
C GLY A 457 -0.14 1.87 -2.23
N HIS A 458 -1.26 1.14 -2.21
CA HIS A 458 -1.54 0.02 -3.12
C HIS A 458 -1.65 0.53 -4.57
N LEU A 459 -2.48 1.53 -4.83
CA LEU A 459 -2.55 2.22 -6.14
C LEU A 459 -1.17 2.77 -6.55
N GLY A 460 -0.46 3.38 -5.60
CA GLY A 460 0.90 3.85 -5.80
C GLY A 460 1.85 2.75 -6.27
N GLN A 461 1.74 1.52 -5.76
CA GLN A 461 2.60 0.42 -6.20
C GLN A 461 2.31 -0.01 -7.63
N ARG A 462 1.04 -0.05 -8.04
CA ARG A 462 0.67 -0.35 -9.42
C ARG A 462 1.26 0.70 -10.37
N LEU A 463 1.14 1.99 -10.04
CA LEU A 463 1.81 3.08 -10.77
C LEU A 463 3.32 2.90 -10.84
N ASN A 464 3.96 2.50 -9.72
CA ASN A 464 5.41 2.30 -9.67
C ASN A 464 5.87 1.19 -10.62
N LEU A 465 5.15 0.07 -10.65
CA LEU A 465 5.51 -1.07 -11.47
C LEU A 465 5.22 -0.82 -12.94
N ALA A 466 4.07 -0.23 -13.27
CA ALA A 466 3.75 0.18 -14.64
C ALA A 466 4.80 1.16 -15.19
N ALA A 467 5.21 2.14 -14.40
CA ALA A 467 6.25 3.09 -14.81
C ALA A 467 7.59 2.40 -15.09
N VAL A 468 8.03 1.51 -14.20
CA VAL A 468 9.29 0.77 -14.40
C VAL A 468 9.19 -0.13 -15.65
N ARG A 469 8.05 -0.80 -15.85
CA ARG A 469 7.80 -1.65 -17.03
C ARG A 469 7.89 -0.86 -18.35
N LEU A 470 7.40 0.37 -18.35
CA LEU A 470 7.48 1.29 -19.50
C LEU A 470 8.84 2.01 -19.61
N GLY A 471 9.81 1.69 -18.75
CA GLY A 471 11.13 2.34 -18.74
C GLY A 471 11.10 3.79 -18.24
N LEU A 472 10.04 4.19 -17.54
CA LEU A 472 9.85 5.50 -16.94
C LEU A 472 10.42 5.54 -15.52
N GLY A 473 10.59 6.77 -15.04
CA GLY A 473 10.94 7.06 -13.67
C GLY A 473 9.71 7.36 -12.83
N VAL A 474 9.73 6.91 -11.58
CA VAL A 474 8.62 7.03 -10.64
C VAL A 474 9.14 7.17 -9.20
N SER A 475 8.47 7.98 -8.38
CA SER A 475 8.77 8.06 -6.95
C SER A 475 7.54 8.49 -6.16
N GLY A 476 7.37 7.89 -4.99
CA GLY A 476 6.38 8.33 -4.01
C GLY A 476 6.87 9.51 -3.20
N ILE A 477 5.98 10.44 -2.89
CA ILE A 477 6.22 11.57 -1.99
C ILE A 477 5.12 11.58 -0.93
N ALA A 478 5.51 11.27 0.30
CA ALA A 478 4.58 11.25 1.43
C ALA A 478 4.60 12.54 2.27
N GLY A 479 5.61 13.40 2.08
CA GLY A 479 5.70 14.70 2.73
C GLY A 479 5.48 15.82 1.72
N PHE A 480 4.47 16.65 1.98
CA PHE A 480 4.05 17.75 1.12
C PHE A 480 3.35 18.81 1.98
N PHE A 481 3.18 20.02 1.44
CA PHE A 481 2.42 21.09 2.09
C PHE A 481 0.92 20.90 1.89
N ASP A 482 0.30 20.09 2.76
CA ASP A 482 -1.07 19.55 2.63
C ASP A 482 -2.10 20.59 2.17
N ASP A 483 -2.28 21.69 2.92
CA ASP A 483 -3.32 22.69 2.65
C ASP A 483 -3.05 23.49 1.36
N GLN A 484 -1.77 23.73 1.05
CA GLN A 484 -1.38 24.47 -0.14
C GLN A 484 -1.60 23.67 -1.43
N VAL A 485 -1.65 22.34 -1.37
CA VAL A 485 -1.91 21.53 -2.56
C VAL A 485 -3.31 21.85 -3.11
N ASN A 486 -4.33 21.87 -2.25
CA ASN A 486 -5.70 22.18 -2.64
C ASN A 486 -5.82 23.58 -3.25
N GLU A 487 -5.26 24.58 -2.55
CA GLU A 487 -5.26 25.98 -2.99
C GLU A 487 -4.64 26.14 -4.39
N VAL A 488 -3.47 25.55 -4.61
CA VAL A 488 -2.73 25.68 -5.86
C VAL A 488 -3.38 24.93 -7.02
N LEU A 489 -3.76 23.66 -6.79
CA LEU A 489 -4.22 22.77 -7.86
C LEU A 489 -5.72 22.86 -8.13
N GLY A 490 -6.47 23.53 -7.26
CA GLY A 490 -7.92 23.62 -7.37
C GLY A 490 -8.66 22.34 -6.97
N ILE A 491 -7.98 21.46 -6.22
CA ILE A 491 -8.61 20.29 -5.61
C ILE A 491 -9.60 20.78 -4.56
N PRO A 492 -10.84 20.24 -4.50
CA PRO A 492 -11.85 20.64 -3.52
C PRO A 492 -11.30 20.65 -2.08
N GLU A 493 -11.70 21.62 -1.26
CA GLU A 493 -11.17 21.81 0.10
C GLU A 493 -11.50 20.65 1.05
N ASP A 494 -12.56 19.90 0.76
CA ASP A 494 -12.94 18.72 1.53
C ASP A 494 -12.08 17.49 1.22
N GLU A 495 -11.31 17.51 0.13
CA GLU A 495 -10.41 16.43 -0.29
C GLU A 495 -9.03 16.59 0.36
N ALA A 496 -8.76 15.85 1.42
CA ALA A 496 -7.44 15.80 2.03
C ALA A 496 -6.48 14.99 1.16
N VAL A 497 -5.32 15.57 0.82
CA VAL A 497 -4.27 14.85 0.10
C VAL A 497 -3.63 13.80 1.02
N LEU A 498 -3.67 12.55 0.56
CA LEU A 498 -3.13 11.39 1.27
C LEU A 498 -1.72 11.06 0.79
N TYR A 499 -1.52 11.10 -0.53
CA TYR A 499 -0.28 10.66 -1.16
C TYR A 499 -0.02 11.31 -2.52
N ILE A 500 1.26 11.40 -2.87
CA ILE A 500 1.74 11.91 -4.16
C ILE A 500 2.60 10.84 -4.83
N THR A 501 2.38 10.57 -6.11
CA THR A 501 3.27 9.77 -6.96
C THR A 501 3.74 10.59 -8.15
N THR A 502 5.05 10.85 -8.24
CA THR A 502 5.66 11.60 -9.36
C THR A 502 6.06 10.65 -10.48
N LEU A 503 5.88 11.09 -11.73
CA LEU A 503 6.17 10.33 -12.95
C LEU A 503 6.99 11.18 -13.92
N GLY A 504 8.06 10.64 -14.49
CA GLY A 504 8.90 11.38 -15.42
C GLY A 504 9.94 10.50 -16.14
N LYS A 505 10.73 11.09 -17.04
CA LYS A 505 11.84 10.38 -17.67
C LYS A 505 13.03 10.29 -16.71
N PRO A 506 13.55 9.09 -16.40
CA PRO A 506 14.59 8.93 -15.39
C PRO A 506 15.91 9.50 -15.89
N TRP A 507 16.63 10.21 -15.02
CA TRP A 507 18.00 10.62 -15.31
C TRP A 507 18.91 9.39 -15.33
N LYS A 508 19.41 9.01 -16.51
CA LYS A 508 20.47 8.00 -16.63
C LYS A 508 21.82 8.71 -16.57
N SER A 509 22.59 8.51 -15.51
CA SER A 509 24.01 8.87 -15.54
C SER A 509 24.65 8.08 -16.68
N GLY A 510 25.29 8.77 -17.63
CA GLY A 510 26.01 8.15 -18.73
C GLY A 510 26.92 7.03 -18.24
N SER A 511 26.95 5.95 -19.02
CA SER A 511 27.80 4.76 -18.94
C SER A 511 29.22 5.02 -18.44
#